data_AF-A0A132MSZ6-F1
#
_entry.id   AF-A0A132MSZ6-F1
#
_cell.length_a   1.000
_cell.length_b   1.000
_cell.length_c   1.000
_cell.angle_alpha   90.00
_cell.angle_beta   90.00
_cell.angle_gamma   90.00
#
_symmetry.space_group_name_H-M   'P 1'
#
loop_
_entity.id
_entity.type
_entity.pdbx_description
1 polymer ?
#
loop_
_entity_poly.entity_id
_entity_poly.type
_entity_poly.pdbx_seq_one_letter_code
_entity_poly.pdbx_strand_id
1 'polypeptide(L)'
;MAADEPKGDHFSARTRLRRAEIPGREDVPRSGDEVVRGHSAPEELRDQLRNLTRMQLIRTCATWRPDTTAFRDPVAATRIALKSLAHRYLELHDEIADLDQLIQPLVQELAPSLLKTVGFGIENTAQLLLTTGDNPARLTAEAQFVKLCGVAPLPASSGLQQRHRLNRGGDRDANSALHLAVVTRGAMIETCGSPGRGVPSRIIR
;
A
#
# COMPACT_ATOMS: atom_id res chain seq x y z
N MET A 1 12.88 14.95 -27.90
CA MET A 1 11.59 15.50 -27.43
C MET A 1 11.14 14.60 -26.30
N ALA A 2 11.51 14.97 -25.08
CA ALA A 2 11.32 14.17 -23.88
C ALA A 2 9.88 14.34 -23.39
N ALA A 3 9.14 13.24 -23.25
CA ALA A 3 7.86 13.24 -22.56
C ALA A 3 8.14 13.25 -21.06
N ASP A 4 7.75 14.34 -20.41
CA ASP A 4 7.82 14.56 -18.97
C ASP A 4 6.72 13.71 -18.31
N GLU A 5 7.07 12.50 -17.84
CA GLU A 5 6.17 11.66 -17.05
C GLU A 5 5.95 12.33 -15.67
N PRO A 6 4.70 12.46 -15.19
CA PRO A 6 4.45 13.03 -13.88
C PRO A 6 5.04 12.10 -12.80
N LYS A 7 6.04 12.61 -12.07
CA LYS A 7 6.56 12.00 -10.83
C LYS A 7 5.48 12.06 -9.75
N GLY A 8 4.51 11.16 -9.86
CA GLY A 8 3.51 10.94 -8.83
C GLY A 8 4.10 10.05 -7.74
N ASP A 9 4.23 10.61 -6.54
CA ASP A 9 4.61 9.95 -5.29
C ASP A 9 3.54 8.93 -4.80
N HIS A 10 2.91 8.21 -5.73
CA HIS A 10 1.76 7.31 -5.48
C HIS A 10 2.15 5.98 -4.82
N PHE A 11 3.43 5.76 -4.51
CA PHE A 11 3.93 4.45 -4.11
C PHE A 11 3.90 4.21 -2.58
N SER A 12 3.92 5.27 -1.77
CA SER A 12 4.08 5.11 -0.31
C SER A 12 2.80 4.69 0.43
N ALA A 13 1.61 4.95 -0.14
CA ALA A 13 0.33 4.54 0.45
C ALA A 13 -0.14 3.16 -0.02
N ARG A 14 0.11 2.83 -1.30
CA ARG A 14 -0.32 1.57 -1.95
C ARG A 14 0.26 0.29 -1.32
N THR A 15 1.42 0.38 -0.69
CA THR A 15 2.16 -0.81 -0.19
C THR A 15 1.66 -1.35 1.16
N ARG A 16 0.77 -0.63 1.87
CA ARG A 16 0.29 -1.07 3.20
C ARG A 16 -1.09 -1.71 3.21
N LEU A 17 -1.99 -1.36 2.29
CA LEU A 17 -3.39 -1.82 2.31
C LEU A 17 -3.66 -3.12 1.54
N ARG A 18 -2.76 -3.57 0.64
CA ARG A 18 -2.89 -4.86 -0.09
C ARG A 18 -2.08 -6.00 0.55
N ARG A 19 -1.87 -5.99 1.87
CA ARG A 19 -0.86 -6.86 2.53
C ARG A 19 -1.45 -7.97 3.43
N ALA A 20 -2.78 -8.04 3.58
CA ALA A 20 -3.40 -8.94 4.57
C ALA A 20 -4.02 -10.24 4.02
N GLU A 21 -4.02 -10.50 2.71
CA GLU A 21 -4.86 -11.57 2.12
C GLU A 21 -4.16 -12.87 1.70
N ILE A 22 -2.94 -13.17 2.18
CA ILE A 22 -2.32 -14.49 1.93
C ILE A 22 -1.80 -15.10 3.25
N PRO A 23 -2.59 -15.99 3.91
CA PRO A 23 -2.11 -16.76 5.05
C PRO A 23 -1.14 -17.86 4.57
N GLY A 24 0.06 -17.93 5.17
CA GLY A 24 0.83 -19.19 5.20
C GLY A 24 2.11 -19.32 4.37
N ARG A 25 2.97 -18.29 4.25
CA ARG A 25 4.39 -18.51 3.92
C ARG A 25 5.32 -17.55 4.65
N GLU A 26 6.14 -18.07 5.57
CA GLU A 26 7.12 -17.28 6.34
C GLU A 26 8.43 -16.99 5.58
N ASP A 27 8.64 -17.52 4.37
CA ASP A 27 9.88 -17.36 3.60
C ASP A 27 9.72 -16.71 2.21
N VAL A 28 8.64 -15.97 1.97
CA VAL A 28 8.51 -15.20 0.72
C VAL A 28 9.16 -13.83 0.90
N PRO A 29 10.20 -13.48 0.10
CA PRO A 29 10.91 -12.21 0.22
C PRO A 29 9.95 -11.02 0.16
N ARG A 30 10.13 -10.08 1.10
CA ARG A 30 9.07 -9.20 1.64
C ARG A 30 8.76 -7.98 0.77
N SER A 31 9.37 -7.88 -0.41
CA SER A 31 9.10 -6.90 -1.48
C SER A 31 9.86 -7.36 -2.74
N GLY A 32 9.30 -7.17 -3.94
CA GLY A 32 10.02 -7.45 -5.19
C GLY A 32 11.41 -6.78 -5.25
N ASP A 33 11.53 -5.59 -4.65
CA ASP A 33 12.81 -4.87 -4.51
C ASP A 33 13.88 -5.63 -3.73
N GLU A 34 13.51 -6.40 -2.72
CA GLU A 34 14.45 -7.16 -1.90
C GLU A 34 14.93 -8.42 -2.65
N VAL A 35 14.11 -8.99 -3.52
CA VAL A 35 14.52 -10.09 -4.41
C VAL A 35 15.50 -9.60 -5.45
N VAL A 36 15.22 -8.44 -6.06
CA VAL A 36 16.04 -7.95 -7.17
C VAL A 36 17.30 -7.21 -6.70
N ARG A 37 17.27 -6.58 -5.51
CA ARG A 37 18.44 -5.92 -4.91
C ARG A 37 19.10 -6.74 -3.79
N GLY A 38 18.63 -7.96 -3.56
CA GLY A 38 19.04 -8.81 -2.44
C GLY A 38 20.49 -9.29 -2.56
N HIS A 39 21.11 -9.50 -1.40
CA HIS A 39 22.49 -10.00 -1.22
C HIS A 39 22.76 -11.37 -1.89
N SER A 40 21.72 -12.04 -2.41
CA SER A 40 21.78 -13.37 -3.00
C SER A 40 21.99 -13.39 -4.52
N ALA A 41 21.90 -12.23 -5.21
CA ALA A 41 22.14 -12.16 -6.65
C ALA A 41 23.65 -12.10 -6.98
N PRO A 42 24.12 -12.74 -8.07
CA PRO A 42 25.49 -12.59 -8.57
C PRO A 42 25.92 -11.12 -8.71
N GLU A 43 27.19 -10.82 -8.40
CA GLU A 43 27.71 -9.44 -8.37
C GLU A 43 27.52 -8.73 -9.70
N GLU A 44 27.69 -9.45 -10.82
CA GLU A 44 27.55 -8.88 -12.16
C GLU A 44 26.12 -8.38 -12.43
N LEU A 45 25.11 -9.08 -11.90
CA LEU A 45 23.71 -8.67 -12.03
C LEU A 45 23.39 -7.52 -11.06
N ARG A 46 23.97 -7.53 -9.87
CA ARG A 46 23.78 -6.44 -8.90
C ARG A 46 24.29 -5.12 -9.43
N ASP A 47 25.47 -5.09 -10.04
CA ASP A 47 26.05 -3.87 -10.60
C ASP A 47 25.24 -3.30 -11.76
N GLN A 48 24.66 -4.16 -12.61
CA GLN A 48 23.80 -3.73 -13.70
C GLN A 48 22.49 -3.08 -13.23
N LEU A 49 21.97 -3.48 -12.06
CA LEU A 49 20.64 -3.08 -11.58
C LEU A 49 20.67 -2.02 -10.47
N ARG A 50 21.83 -1.79 -9.84
CA ARG A 50 21.99 -0.96 -8.63
C ARG A 50 21.41 0.44 -8.74
N ASN A 51 21.55 1.06 -9.92
CA ASN A 51 21.22 2.47 -10.14
C ASN A 51 19.85 2.68 -10.80
N LEU A 52 19.10 1.62 -11.07
CA LEU A 52 17.78 1.71 -11.70
C LEU A 52 16.69 2.03 -10.66
N THR A 53 15.71 2.85 -11.03
CA THR A 53 14.48 2.97 -10.23
C THR A 53 13.73 1.63 -10.22
N ARG A 54 12.84 1.42 -9.26
CA ARG A 54 12.05 0.18 -9.15
C ARG A 54 11.39 -0.22 -10.47
N MET A 55 10.66 0.71 -11.09
CA MET A 55 9.97 0.44 -12.35
C MET A 55 10.94 0.23 -13.53
N GLN A 56 12.04 0.99 -13.59
CA GLN A 56 13.09 0.77 -14.60
C GLN A 56 13.73 -0.61 -14.47
N LEU A 57 14.01 -1.05 -13.24
CA LEU A 57 14.56 -2.37 -12.93
C LEU A 57 13.59 -3.46 -13.39
N ILE A 58 12.31 -3.36 -13.03
CA ILE A 58 11.29 -4.36 -13.40
C ILE A 58 11.16 -4.45 -14.91
N ARG A 59 10.99 -3.32 -15.59
CA ARG A 59 10.91 -3.26 -17.06
C ARG A 59 12.17 -3.84 -17.71
N THR A 60 13.36 -3.51 -17.20
CA THR A 60 14.63 -4.05 -17.70
C THR A 60 14.68 -5.56 -17.57
N CYS A 61 14.35 -6.12 -16.40
CA CYS A 61 14.31 -7.57 -16.18
C CYS A 61 13.29 -8.27 -17.09
N ALA A 62 12.12 -7.68 -17.33
CA ALA A 62 11.10 -8.24 -18.22
C ALA A 62 11.60 -8.35 -19.68
N THR A 63 12.46 -7.42 -20.13
CA THR A 63 13.00 -7.44 -21.50
C THR A 63 14.10 -8.47 -21.74
N TRP A 64 14.65 -9.08 -20.70
CA TRP A 64 15.75 -10.04 -20.85
C TRP A 64 15.36 -11.26 -21.68
N ARG A 65 16.35 -11.82 -22.39
CA ARG A 65 16.22 -13.06 -23.17
C ARG A 65 17.26 -14.08 -22.67
N PRO A 66 17.14 -14.58 -21.43
CA PRO A 66 18.06 -15.57 -20.92
C PRO A 66 17.86 -16.90 -21.66
N ASP A 67 18.95 -17.63 -21.86
CA ASP A 67 18.89 -19.02 -22.31
C ASP A 67 18.31 -19.88 -21.19
N THR A 68 17.12 -20.43 -21.41
CA THR A 68 16.42 -21.27 -20.42
C THR A 68 17.06 -22.64 -20.23
N THR A 69 17.93 -23.06 -21.14
CA THR A 69 18.64 -24.34 -21.04
C THR A 69 19.87 -24.25 -20.13
N ALA A 70 20.41 -23.04 -19.94
CA ALA A 70 21.55 -22.75 -19.08
C ALA A 70 21.20 -22.61 -17.59
N PHE A 71 20.06 -23.12 -17.13
CA PHE A 71 19.55 -22.95 -15.76
C PHE A 71 20.48 -23.49 -14.63
N ARG A 72 21.52 -24.24 -14.98
CA ARG A 72 22.54 -24.71 -14.03
C ARG A 72 23.59 -23.65 -13.72
N ASP A 73 23.74 -22.63 -14.57
CA ASP A 73 24.54 -21.45 -14.29
C ASP A 73 23.77 -20.49 -13.37
N PRO A 74 24.32 -20.10 -12.20
CA PRO A 74 23.65 -19.21 -11.25
C PRO A 74 23.19 -17.87 -11.84
N VAL A 75 23.97 -17.30 -12.78
CA VAL A 75 23.63 -16.04 -13.44
C VAL A 75 22.43 -16.22 -14.37
N ALA A 76 22.48 -17.23 -15.25
CA ALA A 76 21.36 -17.57 -16.11
C ALA A 76 20.09 -17.91 -15.33
N ALA A 77 20.20 -18.73 -14.27
CA ALA A 77 19.07 -19.09 -13.39
C ALA A 77 18.42 -17.86 -12.76
N THR A 78 19.23 -16.93 -12.24
CA THR A 78 18.75 -15.69 -11.63
C THR A 78 18.04 -14.81 -12.67
N ARG A 79 18.57 -14.69 -13.89
CA ARG A 79 17.92 -13.93 -14.97
C ARG A 79 16.58 -14.52 -15.39
N ILE A 80 16.47 -15.86 -15.44
CA ILE A 80 15.19 -16.55 -15.72
C ILE A 80 14.16 -16.22 -14.64
N ALA A 81 14.54 -16.36 -13.36
CA ALA A 81 13.64 -16.08 -12.24
C ALA A 81 13.20 -14.61 -12.18
N LEU A 82 14.15 -13.68 -12.32
CA LEU A 82 13.88 -12.23 -12.32
C LEU A 82 12.97 -11.82 -13.48
N LYS A 83 13.18 -12.38 -14.67
CA LYS A 83 12.28 -12.14 -15.81
C LYS A 83 10.85 -12.59 -15.50
N SER A 84 10.68 -13.81 -14.98
CA SER A 84 9.36 -14.36 -14.66
C SER A 84 8.63 -13.51 -13.61
N LEU A 85 9.32 -13.10 -12.55
CA LEU A 85 8.76 -12.21 -11.52
C LEU A 85 8.44 -10.82 -12.07
N ALA A 86 9.29 -10.28 -12.94
CA ALA A 86 9.07 -8.97 -13.55
C ALA A 86 7.82 -8.94 -14.44
N HIS A 87 7.60 -9.98 -15.25
CA HIS A 87 6.36 -10.09 -16.05
C HIS A 87 5.12 -10.14 -15.15
N ARG A 88 5.13 -11.01 -14.13
CA ARG A 88 3.99 -11.13 -13.21
C ARG A 88 3.73 -9.83 -12.44
N TYR A 89 4.79 -9.10 -12.08
CA TYR A 89 4.64 -7.80 -11.47
C TYR A 89 3.93 -6.81 -12.41
N LEU A 90 4.35 -6.73 -13.68
CA LEU A 90 3.76 -5.81 -14.65
C LEU A 90 2.29 -6.14 -14.89
N GLU A 91 1.96 -7.43 -15.08
CA GLU A 91 0.58 -7.90 -15.22
C GLU A 91 -0.29 -7.48 -14.03
N LEU A 92 0.15 -7.77 -12.80
CA LEU A 92 -0.58 -7.39 -11.59
C LEU A 92 -0.63 -5.87 -11.40
N HIS A 93 0.41 -5.14 -11.80
CA HIS A 93 0.45 -3.68 -11.72
C HIS A 93 -0.62 -3.04 -12.62
N ASP A 94 -0.73 -3.55 -13.85
CA ASP A 94 -1.71 -3.08 -14.83
C ASP A 94 -3.13 -3.47 -14.38
N GLU A 95 -3.34 -4.72 -13.91
CA GLU A 95 -4.63 -5.17 -13.37
C GLU A 95 -5.08 -4.32 -12.16
N ILE A 96 -4.15 -3.95 -11.27
CA ILE A 96 -4.42 -3.04 -10.17
C ILE A 96 -4.89 -1.68 -10.68
N ALA A 97 -4.21 -1.13 -11.70
CA ALA A 97 -4.56 0.16 -12.27
C ALA A 97 -5.95 0.13 -12.94
N ASP A 98 -6.27 -0.95 -13.64
CA ASP A 98 -7.58 -1.15 -14.26
C ASP A 98 -8.69 -1.26 -13.20
N LEU A 99 -8.46 -2.03 -12.14
CA LEU A 99 -9.41 -2.15 -11.04
C LEU A 99 -9.59 -0.83 -10.28
N ASP A 100 -8.52 -0.05 -10.08
CA ASP A 100 -8.60 1.26 -9.43
C ASP A 100 -9.51 2.22 -10.24
N GLN A 101 -9.49 2.15 -11.58
CA GLN A 101 -10.40 2.92 -12.44
C GLN A 101 -11.88 2.54 -12.25
N LEU A 102 -12.16 1.27 -11.97
CA LEU A 102 -13.52 0.79 -11.71
C LEU A 102 -14.00 1.11 -10.28
N ILE A 103 -13.10 1.03 -9.30
CA ILE A 103 -13.42 1.29 -7.89
C ILE A 103 -13.68 2.78 -7.65
N GLN A 104 -12.93 3.66 -8.30
CA GLN A 104 -13.03 5.11 -8.11
C GLN A 104 -14.47 5.66 -8.23
N PRO A 105 -15.22 5.43 -9.33
CA PRO A 105 -16.59 5.94 -9.43
C PRO A 105 -17.54 5.34 -8.39
N LEU A 106 -17.38 4.06 -8.04
CA LEU A 106 -18.21 3.40 -7.02
C LEU A 106 -18.04 4.08 -5.65
N VAL A 107 -16.81 4.38 -5.25
CA VAL A 107 -16.54 5.05 -3.97
C VAL A 107 -17.06 6.49 -3.97
N GLN A 108 -16.95 7.18 -5.10
CA GLN A 108 -17.48 8.54 -5.26
C GLN A 108 -19.01 8.59 -5.11
N GLU A 109 -19.71 7.56 -5.59
CA GLU A 109 -21.15 7.42 -5.43
C GLU A 109 -21.55 7.04 -3.99
N LEU A 110 -20.87 6.05 -3.40
CA LEU A 110 -21.26 5.47 -2.12
C LEU A 110 -20.90 6.35 -0.92
N ALA A 111 -19.80 7.10 -0.97
CA ALA A 111 -19.29 7.86 0.18
C ALA A 111 -18.82 9.29 -0.16
N PRO A 112 -19.61 10.10 -0.88
CA PRO A 112 -19.20 11.45 -1.30
C PRO A 112 -18.95 12.39 -0.12
N SER A 113 -19.63 12.20 1.01
CA SER A 113 -19.42 13.00 2.22
C SER A 113 -18.07 12.71 2.88
N LEU A 114 -17.65 11.43 2.88
CA LEU A 114 -16.37 11.03 3.46
C LEU A 114 -15.21 11.54 2.62
N LEU A 115 -15.31 11.50 1.28
CA LEU A 115 -14.31 12.04 0.37
C LEU A 115 -14.13 13.57 0.46
N LYS A 116 -15.15 14.31 0.93
CA LYS A 116 -15.02 15.75 1.21
C LYS A 116 -14.20 16.04 2.47
N THR A 117 -13.94 15.02 3.28
CA THR A 117 -13.24 15.15 4.54
C THR A 117 -11.74 14.98 4.33
N VAL A 118 -10.96 15.96 4.80
CA VAL A 118 -9.49 15.91 4.75
C VAL A 118 -8.96 14.61 5.37
N GLY A 119 -8.06 13.95 4.65
CA GLY A 119 -7.45 12.69 5.04
C GLY A 119 -8.13 11.46 4.46
N PHE A 120 -9.29 11.60 3.81
CA PHE A 120 -9.98 10.51 3.12
C PHE A 120 -9.83 10.65 1.60
N GLY A 121 -9.23 9.63 0.98
CA GLY A 121 -9.15 9.44 -0.47
C GLY A 121 -9.88 8.17 -0.89
N ILE A 122 -9.77 7.79 -2.16
CA ILE A 122 -10.51 6.65 -2.72
C ILE A 122 -10.16 5.33 -2.00
N GLU A 123 -8.87 5.00 -1.89
CA GLU A 123 -8.43 3.71 -1.33
C GLU A 123 -8.84 3.52 0.13
N ASN A 124 -8.58 4.51 0.99
CA ASN A 124 -8.88 4.38 2.41
C ASN A 124 -10.39 4.46 2.71
N THR A 125 -11.15 5.19 1.89
CA THR A 125 -12.62 5.21 1.95
C THR A 125 -13.19 3.87 1.50
N ALA A 126 -12.67 3.30 0.41
CA ALA A 126 -13.06 1.97 -0.06
C ALA A 126 -12.83 0.92 1.03
N GLN A 127 -11.67 0.94 1.71
CA GLN A 127 -11.40 0.04 2.82
C GLN A 127 -12.45 0.15 3.93
N LEU A 128 -12.82 1.37 4.34
CA LEU A 128 -13.83 1.56 5.39
C LEU A 128 -15.23 1.06 4.96
N LEU A 129 -15.58 1.22 3.68
CA LEU A 129 -16.80 0.66 3.12
C LEU A 129 -16.78 -0.87 3.17
N LEU A 130 -15.66 -1.51 2.79
CA LEU A 130 -15.48 -2.97 2.87
C LEU A 130 -15.59 -3.48 4.31
N THR A 131 -14.92 -2.82 5.26
CA THR A 131 -14.99 -3.18 6.68
C THR A 131 -16.40 -3.05 7.24
N THR A 132 -17.12 -2.00 6.85
CA THR A 132 -18.51 -1.77 7.27
C THR A 132 -19.45 -2.80 6.66
N GLY A 133 -19.17 -3.25 5.44
CA GLY A 133 -19.97 -4.21 4.70
C GLY A 133 -21.30 -3.62 4.21
N ASP A 134 -22.15 -4.50 3.68
CA ASP A 134 -23.45 -4.19 3.10
C ASP A 134 -24.57 -3.90 4.13
N ASN A 135 -24.33 -4.19 5.41
CA ASN A 135 -25.25 -3.95 6.51
C ASN A 135 -24.70 -2.91 7.50
N PRO A 136 -24.64 -1.62 7.12
CA PRO A 136 -24.14 -0.57 8.00
C PRO A 136 -25.03 -0.37 9.23
N ALA A 137 -26.32 -0.75 9.16
CA ALA A 137 -27.26 -0.65 10.28
C ALA A 137 -26.87 -1.51 11.49
N ARG A 138 -25.96 -2.49 11.33
CA ARG A 138 -25.40 -3.26 12.45
C ARG A 138 -24.53 -2.41 13.38
N LEU A 139 -24.03 -1.27 12.89
CA LEU A 139 -23.19 -0.34 13.64
C LEU A 139 -24.07 0.76 14.23
N THR A 140 -24.67 0.48 15.38
CA THR A 140 -25.58 1.40 16.07
C THR A 140 -24.87 2.41 16.97
N ALA A 141 -23.56 2.24 17.20
CA ALA A 141 -22.76 3.13 18.02
C ALA A 141 -21.33 3.27 17.50
N GLU A 142 -20.74 4.46 17.69
CA GLU A 142 -19.33 4.73 17.35
C GLU A 142 -18.37 3.73 18.00
N ALA A 143 -18.64 3.34 19.25
CA ALA A 143 -17.82 2.36 19.96
C ALA A 143 -17.77 0.99 19.26
N GLN A 144 -18.82 0.61 18.52
CA GLN A 144 -18.83 -0.64 17.75
C GLN A 144 -17.94 -0.50 16.50
N PHE A 145 -18.01 0.64 15.81
CA PHE A 145 -17.16 0.94 14.67
C PHE A 145 -15.68 0.99 15.06
N VAL A 146 -15.33 1.70 16.14
CA VAL A 146 -13.95 1.83 16.62
C VAL A 146 -13.40 0.47 17.11
N LYS A 147 -14.25 -0.41 17.64
CA LYS A 147 -13.89 -1.81 17.95
C LYS A 147 -13.68 -2.65 16.69
N LEU A 148 -14.57 -2.52 15.70
CA LEU A 148 -14.50 -3.22 14.41
C LEU A 148 -13.21 -2.87 13.66
N CYS A 149 -12.87 -1.59 13.58
CA CYS A 149 -11.62 -1.12 12.99
C CYS A 149 -10.39 -1.39 13.88
N GLY A 150 -10.53 -2.04 15.04
CA GLY A 150 -9.40 -2.34 15.92
C GLY A 150 -8.70 -1.10 16.52
N VAL A 151 -9.35 0.06 16.49
CA VAL A 151 -8.82 1.33 17.02
C VAL A 151 -9.00 1.40 18.54
N ALA A 152 -10.09 0.81 19.06
CA ALA A 152 -10.42 0.89 20.47
C ALA A 152 -9.42 0.07 21.31
N PRO A 153 -8.75 0.65 22.31
CA PRO A 153 -7.92 -0.11 23.24
C PRO A 153 -8.77 -1.12 24.04
N LEU A 154 -8.26 -2.32 24.24
CA LEU A 154 -8.94 -3.35 25.04
C LEU A 154 -8.45 -3.31 26.49
N PRO A 155 -9.34 -3.39 27.49
CA PRO A 155 -8.92 -3.53 28.87
C PRO A 155 -8.15 -4.85 29.06
N ALA A 156 -6.99 -4.77 29.69
CA ALA A 156 -6.10 -5.89 29.97
C ALA A 156 -6.10 -6.29 31.46
N SER A 157 -7.00 -5.71 32.24
CA SER A 157 -7.15 -5.93 33.67
C SER A 157 -8.61 -5.77 34.08
N SER A 158 -9.02 -6.52 35.11
CA SER A 158 -10.35 -6.43 35.74
C SER A 158 -10.30 -5.77 37.14
N GLY A 159 -9.13 -5.31 37.58
CA GLY A 159 -8.88 -4.73 38.91
C GLY A 159 -8.51 -3.24 38.89
N LEU A 160 -8.02 -2.72 40.02
CA LEU A 160 -7.69 -1.29 40.23
C LEU A 160 -6.65 -0.72 39.26
N GLN A 161 -5.73 -1.55 38.74
CA GLN A 161 -4.76 -1.10 37.75
C GLN A 161 -5.40 -1.09 36.36
N GLN A 162 -5.50 0.09 35.74
CA GLN A 162 -6.02 0.26 34.39
C GLN A 162 -4.90 0.09 33.37
N ARG A 163 -4.82 -1.09 32.74
CA ARG A 163 -3.90 -1.35 31.62
C ARG A 163 -4.70 -1.59 30.36
N HIS A 164 -4.21 -1.07 29.25
CA HIS A 164 -4.81 -1.27 27.94
C HIS A 164 -3.87 -2.08 27.04
N ARG A 165 -4.44 -3.00 26.26
CA ARG A 165 -3.74 -3.70 25.18
C ARG A 165 -4.27 -3.27 23.82
N LEU A 166 -3.43 -3.41 22.81
CA LEU A 166 -3.83 -3.21 21.42
C LEU A 166 -4.90 -4.24 21.01
N ASN A 167 -5.97 -3.77 20.36
CA ASN A 167 -6.95 -4.66 19.77
C ASN A 167 -6.38 -5.31 18.50
N ARG A 168 -6.16 -6.63 18.55
CA ARG A 168 -5.67 -7.41 17.39
C ARG A 168 -6.80 -8.06 16.58
N GLY A 169 -8.02 -8.08 17.09
CA GLY A 169 -9.16 -8.76 16.46
C GLY A 169 -10.01 -7.87 15.55
N GLY A 170 -9.70 -6.58 15.45
CA GLY A 170 -10.33 -5.68 14.48
C GLY A 170 -9.58 -5.64 13.14
N ASP A 171 -10.20 -5.03 12.15
CA ASP A 171 -9.66 -4.84 10.81
C ASP A 171 -8.44 -3.88 10.85
N ARG A 172 -7.27 -4.43 10.48
CA ARG A 172 -6.00 -3.70 10.53
C ARG A 172 -5.83 -2.72 9.38
N ASP A 173 -6.43 -3.01 8.25
CA ASP A 173 -6.37 -2.13 7.08
C ASP A 173 -7.31 -0.93 7.31
N ALA A 174 -8.47 -1.14 7.94
CA ALA A 174 -9.33 -0.06 8.42
C ALA A 174 -8.64 0.82 9.48
N ASN A 175 -7.92 0.22 10.43
CA ASN A 175 -7.13 0.98 11.40
C ASN A 175 -6.06 1.84 10.72
N SER A 176 -5.34 1.25 9.75
CA SER A 176 -4.33 1.94 8.95
C SER A 176 -4.94 3.11 8.16
N ALA A 177 -6.11 2.90 7.55
CA ALA A 177 -6.87 3.93 6.85
C ALA A 177 -7.22 5.11 7.75
N LEU A 178 -7.75 4.84 8.95
CA LEU A 178 -8.06 5.88 9.95
C LEU A 178 -6.81 6.61 10.44
N HIS A 179 -5.74 5.88 10.73
CA HIS A 179 -4.46 6.46 11.12
C HIS A 179 -3.91 7.40 10.04
N LEU A 180 -3.92 6.97 8.77
CA LEU A 180 -3.47 7.81 7.66
C LEU A 180 -4.31 9.08 7.52
N ALA A 181 -5.63 8.97 7.68
CA ALA A 181 -6.53 10.13 7.63
C ALA A 181 -6.19 11.14 8.74
N VAL A 182 -5.96 10.66 9.97
CA VAL A 182 -5.58 11.52 11.11
C VAL A 182 -4.22 12.18 10.90
N VAL A 183 -3.21 11.42 10.47
CA VAL A 183 -1.86 11.98 10.21
C VAL A 183 -1.89 13.03 9.11
N THR A 184 -2.61 12.75 8.01
CA THR A 184 -2.75 13.69 6.89
C THR A 184 -3.43 14.98 7.34
N ARG A 185 -4.48 14.85 8.16
CA ARG A 185 -5.19 15.99 8.73
C ARG A 185 -4.33 16.79 9.71
N GLY A 186 -3.55 16.13 10.56
CA GLY A 186 -2.61 16.78 11.49
C GLY A 186 -1.56 17.61 10.75
N ALA A 187 -0.93 17.03 9.73
CA ALA A 187 0.06 17.72 8.90
C ALA A 187 -0.53 18.96 8.18
N MET A 188 -1.80 18.89 7.75
CA MET A 188 -2.50 20.03 7.14
C MET A 188 -2.79 21.16 8.15
N ILE A 189 -3.18 20.81 9.37
CA ILE A 189 -3.47 21.81 10.42
C ILE A 189 -2.19 22.54 10.82
N GLU A 190 -1.07 21.84 10.97
CA GLU A 190 0.24 22.44 11.29
C GLU A 190 0.74 23.40 10.20
N THR A 191 0.46 23.09 8.92
CA THR A 191 0.81 23.98 7.80
C THR A 191 -0.10 25.21 7.69
N CYS A 192 -1.38 25.12 8.07
CA CYS A 192 -2.29 26.27 8.11
C CYS A 192 -2.13 27.14 9.37
N GLY A 193 -1.63 26.58 10.48
CA GLY A 193 -1.46 27.28 11.76
C GLY A 193 -0.19 28.16 11.86
N SER A 194 0.67 28.15 10.84
CA SER A 194 1.83 29.03 10.78
C SER A 194 1.50 30.32 9.99
N PRO A 195 1.52 31.51 10.61
CA PRO A 195 1.20 32.75 9.91
C PRO A 195 2.30 33.01 8.86
N GLY A 196 1.98 32.77 7.58
CA GLY A 196 2.84 33.17 6.46
C GLY A 196 3.17 32.11 5.40
N ARG A 197 2.68 30.86 5.48
CA ARG A 197 2.80 29.91 4.37
C ARG A 197 1.42 29.60 3.78
N GLY A 198 1.17 30.09 2.57
CA GLY A 198 -0.05 29.80 1.82
C GLY A 198 -0.24 28.29 1.64
N VAL A 199 -1.51 27.87 1.56
CA VAL A 199 -1.92 26.47 1.40
C VAL A 199 -1.18 25.87 0.20
N PRO A 200 -0.32 24.83 0.38
CA PRO A 200 0.32 24.19 -0.75
C PRO A 200 -0.76 23.44 -1.54
N SER A 201 -1.01 23.91 -2.77
CA SER A 201 -1.94 23.37 -3.77
C SER A 201 -1.63 21.94 -4.24
N ARG A 202 -0.70 21.24 -3.58
CA ARG A 202 -0.20 19.91 -3.93
C ARG A 202 -0.87 18.74 -3.19
N ILE A 203 -1.73 19.00 -2.21
CA ILE A 203 -2.35 17.94 -1.37
C ILE A 203 -3.76 17.56 -1.87
N ILE A 204 -4.32 18.30 -2.83
CA ILE A 204 -5.63 18.03 -3.44
C ILE A 204 -5.42 17.69 -4.91
N ARG A 205 -4.92 16.48 -5.20
CA ARG A 205 -5.16 15.76 -6.46
C ARG A 205 -4.73 14.31 -6.36
#